data_AF-A0AA43XM95-F1
#
_entry.id   AF-A0AA43XM95-F1
#
_cell.length_a   1.000
_cell.length_b   1.000
_cell.length_c   1.000
_cell.angle_alpha   90.00
_cell.angle_beta   90.00
_cell.angle_gamma   90.00
#
_symmetry.space_group_name_H-M   'P 1'
#
loop_
_entity.id
_entity.type
_entity.pdbx_description
1 polymer ?
#
loop_
_entity_poly.entity_id
_entity_poly.type
_entity_poly.pdbx_seq_one_letter_code
_entity_poly.pdbx_strand_id
1 'polypeptide(L)'
;MDCRSCEKHINDYLDGELSNREEKKLQKHMKTCEACKMALDQYRYMWDQLGELETFTPGENFEAGILSKLEAYGAPEDRGVRSGLWGNPDTRRKASALRGVRETREDRSALRGARETRGDRSALRGDRETRENYGLQQRDPVKDGILIIGYFITLFVVLSVLRNQVFQHVDWISGILVTARVFRDVFDGMIFRGLLSLMVVYPIRILHWARVNFSQLSVEGRMLYSVVLLNLLLIGTFSHILLHKMARGGKKRKAKGGNGDEIQRSES
;
A
#
# COMPACT_ATOMS: atom_id res chain seq x y z
N MET A 1 -22.53 -1.01 -16.88
CA MET A 1 -21.21 -0.52 -16.46
C MET A 1 -21.03 -1.05 -15.07
N ASP A 2 -19.85 -1.60 -14.80
CA ASP A 2 -19.58 -2.30 -13.55
C ASP A 2 -18.77 -1.39 -12.64
N CYS A 3 -18.90 -1.54 -11.32
CA CYS A 3 -18.26 -0.65 -10.36
C CYS A 3 -16.73 -0.59 -10.53
N ARG A 4 -16.09 -1.71 -10.91
CA ARG A 4 -14.64 -1.76 -11.19
C ARG A 4 -14.21 -0.89 -12.36
N SER A 5 -15.07 -0.74 -13.37
CA SER A 5 -14.80 0.11 -14.53
C SER A 5 -15.14 1.58 -14.28
N CYS A 6 -15.97 1.88 -13.27
CA CYS A 6 -16.38 3.25 -12.95
C CYS A 6 -15.21 4.11 -12.47
N GLU A 7 -14.29 3.57 -11.68
CA GLU A 7 -13.19 4.36 -11.11
C GLU A 7 -12.33 5.03 -12.20
N LYS A 8 -11.96 4.27 -13.25
CA LYS A 8 -11.24 4.82 -14.38
C LYS A 8 -12.05 5.92 -15.09
N HIS A 9 -13.33 5.66 -15.35
CA HIS A 9 -14.21 6.64 -15.98
C HIS A 9 -14.53 7.85 -15.10
N ILE A 10 -14.36 7.78 -13.77
CA ILE A 10 -14.51 8.93 -12.89
C ILE A 10 -13.35 9.91 -13.10
N ASN A 11 -12.11 9.42 -13.21
CA ASN A 11 -10.95 10.29 -13.48
C ASN A 11 -11.08 10.94 -14.86
N ASP A 12 -11.30 10.14 -15.90
CA ASP A 12 -11.52 10.62 -17.26
C ASP A 12 -12.72 11.61 -17.35
N TYR A 13 -13.72 11.50 -16.44
CA TYR A 13 -14.86 12.43 -16.36
C TYR A 13 -14.48 13.77 -15.71
N LEU A 14 -13.64 13.75 -14.67
CA LEU A 14 -13.14 14.96 -14.00
C LEU A 14 -12.19 15.74 -14.91
N ASP A 15 -11.40 15.03 -15.72
CA ASP A 15 -10.49 15.62 -16.71
C ASP A 15 -11.22 16.14 -17.96
N GLY A 16 -12.51 15.83 -18.12
CA GLY A 16 -13.31 16.23 -19.30
C GLY A 16 -12.98 15.44 -20.57
N GLU A 17 -12.30 14.31 -20.46
CA GLU A 17 -11.89 13.47 -21.59
C GLU A 17 -12.95 12.43 -22.00
N LEU A 18 -14.00 12.25 -21.20
CA LEU A 18 -15.04 11.27 -21.50
C LEU A 18 -15.87 11.63 -22.74
N SER A 19 -16.18 10.63 -23.57
CA SER A 19 -17.14 10.82 -24.64
C SER A 19 -18.57 10.99 -24.09
N ASN A 20 -19.40 11.78 -24.78
CA ASN A 20 -20.83 11.99 -24.44
C ASN A 20 -21.62 10.67 -24.21
N ARG A 21 -21.24 9.59 -24.89
CA ARG A 21 -21.90 8.28 -24.75
C ARG A 21 -21.50 7.59 -23.46
N GLU A 22 -20.23 7.68 -23.07
CA GLU A 22 -19.71 7.09 -21.84
C GLU A 22 -20.19 7.88 -20.63
N GLU A 23 -20.30 9.21 -20.75
CA GLU A 23 -20.74 10.08 -19.66
C GLU A 23 -22.17 9.72 -19.26
N LYS A 24 -23.06 9.56 -20.24
CA LYS A 24 -24.43 9.10 -20.01
C LYS A 24 -24.50 7.73 -19.36
N LYS A 25 -23.57 6.81 -19.68
CA LYS A 25 -23.50 5.49 -19.04
C LYS A 25 -23.04 5.59 -17.59
N LEU A 26 -22.03 6.41 -17.32
CA LEU A 26 -21.50 6.66 -15.98
C LEU A 26 -22.55 7.32 -15.09
N GLN A 27 -23.20 8.39 -15.57
CA GLN A 27 -24.31 9.05 -14.87
C GLN A 27 -25.48 8.10 -14.60
N LYS A 28 -25.84 7.24 -15.57
CA LYS A 28 -26.89 6.23 -15.36
C LYS A 28 -26.49 5.24 -14.26
N HIS A 29 -25.22 4.83 -14.20
CA HIS A 29 -24.73 3.95 -13.14
C HIS A 29 -24.75 4.62 -11.76
N MET A 30 -24.31 5.88 -11.67
CA MET A 30 -24.29 6.65 -10.42
C MET A 30 -25.69 6.86 -9.82
N LYS A 31 -26.75 6.90 -10.64
CA LYS A 31 -28.14 6.92 -10.14
C LYS A 31 -28.55 5.65 -9.41
N THR A 32 -27.85 4.53 -9.66
CA THR A 32 -28.17 3.21 -9.11
C THR A 32 -27.16 2.69 -8.10
N CYS A 33 -25.94 3.22 -8.09
CA CYS A 33 -24.85 2.76 -7.23
C CYS A 33 -24.34 3.89 -6.34
N GLU A 34 -24.76 3.88 -5.07
CA GLU A 34 -24.34 4.91 -4.10
C GLU A 34 -22.83 4.90 -3.84
N ALA A 35 -22.19 3.72 -3.87
CA ALA A 35 -20.74 3.61 -3.67
C ALA A 35 -19.94 4.38 -4.74
N CYS A 36 -20.34 4.29 -6.01
CA CYS A 36 -19.67 5.03 -7.10
C CYS A 36 -19.96 6.53 -7.03
N LYS A 37 -21.13 6.93 -6.52
CA LYS A 37 -21.47 8.33 -6.28
C LYS A 37 -20.61 8.93 -5.15
N MET A 38 -20.49 8.23 -4.02
CA MET A 38 -19.61 8.63 -2.93
C MET A 38 -18.15 8.74 -3.38
N ALA A 39 -17.68 7.82 -4.23
CA ALA A 39 -16.33 7.91 -4.79
C ALA A 39 -16.14 9.18 -5.63
N LEU A 40 -17.09 9.52 -6.51
CA LEU A 40 -17.04 10.77 -7.27
C LEU A 40 -17.02 12.00 -6.36
N ASP A 41 -17.85 12.03 -5.32
CA ASP A 41 -17.90 13.15 -4.37
C ASP A 41 -16.58 13.30 -3.60
N GLN A 42 -15.92 12.20 -3.24
CA GLN A 42 -14.59 12.23 -2.64
C GLN A 42 -13.53 12.80 -3.58
N TYR A 43 -13.53 12.37 -4.86
CA TYR A 43 -12.60 12.90 -5.85
C TYR A 43 -12.82 14.40 -6.10
N ARG A 44 -14.08 14.85 -6.17
CA ARG A 44 -14.42 16.28 -6.29
C ARG A 44 -13.92 17.09 -5.11
N TYR A 45 -14.15 16.59 -3.88
CA TYR A 45 -13.65 17.24 -2.69
C TYR A 45 -12.12 17.40 -2.72
N MET A 46 -11.39 16.34 -3.11
CA MET A 46 -9.94 16.42 -3.27
C MET A 46 -9.52 17.43 -4.35
N TRP A 47 -10.25 17.48 -5.47
CA TRP A 47 -9.98 18.41 -6.56
C TRP A 47 -10.21 19.87 -6.15
N ASP A 48 -11.28 20.14 -5.42
CA ASP A 48 -11.58 21.48 -4.88
C ASP A 48 -10.47 21.93 -3.92
N GLN A 49 -9.99 21.03 -3.05
CA GLN A 49 -8.86 21.32 -2.17
C GLN A 49 -7.55 21.61 -2.91
N LEU A 50 -7.34 20.99 -4.08
CA LEU A 50 -6.21 21.32 -4.95
C LEU A 50 -6.42 22.66 -5.67
N GLY A 51 -7.66 23.02 -6.01
CA GLY A 51 -8.00 24.31 -6.61
C GLY A 51 -7.85 25.50 -5.68
N GLU A 52 -7.91 25.28 -4.37
CA GLU A 52 -7.64 26.30 -3.33
C GLU A 52 -6.15 26.62 -3.18
N LEU A 53 -5.25 25.85 -3.81
CA LEU A 53 -3.82 26.15 -3.80
C LEU A 53 -3.55 27.47 -4.54
N GLU A 54 -2.71 28.30 -3.94
CA GLU A 54 -2.32 29.59 -4.50
C GLU A 54 -1.75 29.40 -5.92
N THR A 55 -2.36 30.07 -6.89
CA THR A 55 -1.88 30.05 -8.27
C THR A 55 -0.56 30.81 -8.33
N PHE A 56 0.53 30.07 -8.49
CA PHE A 56 1.85 30.67 -8.66
C PHE A 56 1.93 31.32 -10.05
N THR A 57 2.02 32.65 -10.10
CA THR A 57 2.39 33.35 -11.32
C THR A 57 3.90 33.28 -11.48
N PRO A 58 4.42 32.62 -12.53
CA PRO A 58 5.86 32.56 -12.74
C PRO A 58 6.41 33.97 -12.96
N GLY A 59 7.62 34.23 -12.44
CA GLY A 59 8.27 35.53 -12.63
C GLY A 59 8.58 35.81 -14.10
N GLU A 60 8.71 37.10 -14.46
CA GLU A 60 8.84 37.58 -15.85
C GLU A 60 9.96 36.90 -16.67
N ASN A 61 11.01 36.40 -16.00
CA ASN A 61 12.15 35.75 -16.66
C ASN A 61 12.06 34.22 -16.72
N PHE A 62 10.98 33.61 -16.23
CA PHE A 62 10.85 32.16 -16.15
C PHE A 62 10.85 31.51 -17.54
N GLU A 63 10.07 32.06 -18.47
CA GLU A 63 9.97 31.55 -19.85
C GLU A 63 11.30 31.67 -20.59
N ALA A 64 11.96 32.83 -20.49
CA ALA A 64 13.28 33.05 -21.07
C ALA A 64 14.32 32.07 -20.50
N GLY A 65 14.26 31.77 -19.20
CA GLY A 65 15.12 30.79 -18.55
C GLY A 65 14.89 29.35 -19.03
N ILE A 66 13.64 28.97 -19.32
CA ILE A 66 13.32 27.66 -19.91
C ILE A 66 13.85 27.58 -21.34
N LEU A 67 13.58 28.59 -22.18
CA LEU A 67 14.01 28.62 -23.57
C LEU A 67 15.54 28.55 -23.69
N SER A 68 16.26 29.35 -22.90
CA SER A 68 17.72 29.32 -22.86
C SER A 68 18.27 27.94 -22.44
N LYS A 69 17.62 27.27 -21.47
CA LYS A 69 17.99 25.90 -21.10
C LYS A 69 17.73 24.91 -22.24
N LEU A 70 16.58 24.99 -22.92
CA LEU A 70 16.27 24.11 -24.05
C LEU A 70 17.26 24.28 -25.21
N GLU A 71 17.65 25.52 -25.51
CA GLU A 71 18.70 25.81 -26.50
C GLU A 71 20.06 25.25 -26.07
N ALA A 72 20.41 25.36 -24.78
CA ALA A 72 21.65 24.82 -24.23
C ALA A 72 21.69 23.28 -24.23
N TYR A 73 20.55 22.60 -24.10
CA TYR A 73 20.46 21.15 -24.28
C TYR A 73 20.63 20.72 -25.73
N GLY A 74 20.64 21.67 -26.67
CA GLY A 74 20.59 21.43 -28.10
C GLY A 74 19.24 20.85 -28.49
N ALA A 75 18.78 21.15 -29.71
CA ALA A 75 17.80 20.27 -30.34
C ALA A 75 18.37 18.85 -30.21
N PRO A 76 17.57 17.83 -29.79
CA PRO A 76 18.05 16.47 -29.82
C PRO A 76 18.57 16.24 -31.24
N GLU A 77 19.90 16.19 -31.39
CA GLU A 77 20.52 15.82 -32.63
C GLU A 77 19.81 14.55 -33.04
N ASP A 78 19.30 14.57 -34.27
CA ASP A 78 18.69 13.46 -34.97
C ASP A 78 19.67 12.28 -34.96
N ARG A 79 19.80 11.61 -33.81
CA ARG A 79 20.48 10.35 -33.64
C ARG A 79 19.54 9.30 -34.17
N GLY A 80 19.37 9.32 -35.49
CA GLY A 80 18.87 8.24 -36.32
C GLY A 80 17.78 7.42 -35.67
N VAL A 81 16.72 8.07 -35.17
CA VAL A 81 15.52 7.33 -34.82
C VAL A 81 14.93 6.90 -36.15
N ARG A 82 15.25 5.67 -36.55
CA ARG A 82 14.56 4.93 -37.61
C ARG A 82 13.07 5.14 -37.40
N SER A 83 12.49 6.02 -38.19
CA SER A 83 11.07 6.37 -38.26
C SER A 83 10.25 5.23 -38.89
N GLY A 84 10.47 4.01 -38.40
CA GLY A 84 9.86 2.78 -38.90
C GLY A 84 8.84 2.15 -37.97
N LEU A 85 8.58 2.69 -36.77
CA LEU A 85 7.79 1.97 -35.75
C LEU A 85 6.60 2.73 -35.14
N TRP A 86 6.27 3.93 -35.62
CA TRP A 86 4.98 4.55 -35.35
C TRP A 86 4.25 4.72 -36.68
N GLY A 87 3.35 3.77 -36.94
CA GLY A 87 2.66 3.59 -38.21
C GLY A 87 1.89 4.82 -38.63
N ASN A 88 2.33 5.43 -39.72
CA ASN A 88 1.51 6.34 -40.51
C ASN A 88 0.24 5.58 -40.95
N PRO A 89 -0.99 6.03 -40.62
CA PRO A 89 -2.24 5.32 -40.96
C PRO A 89 -2.44 5.10 -42.46
N ASP A 90 -1.77 5.90 -43.29
CA ASP A 90 -1.95 5.90 -44.75
C ASP A 90 -1.28 4.73 -45.48
N THR A 91 -0.32 4.04 -44.87
CA THR A 91 0.29 2.85 -45.50
C THR A 91 -0.59 1.61 -45.37
N ARG A 92 -1.60 1.62 -44.49
CA ARG A 92 -2.54 0.49 -44.31
C ARG A 92 -3.53 0.34 -45.46
N ARG A 93 -3.76 1.39 -46.28
CA ARG A 93 -4.66 1.32 -47.45
C ARG A 93 -4.04 0.67 -48.68
N LYS A 94 -2.70 0.55 -48.75
CA LYS A 94 -2.02 -0.09 -49.90
C LYS A 94 -1.74 -1.58 -49.70
N ALA A 95 -1.81 -2.09 -48.47
CA ALA A 95 -1.66 -3.52 -48.18
C ALA A 95 -2.93 -4.37 -48.44
N SER A 96 -4.09 -3.73 -48.67
CA SER A 96 -5.35 -4.42 -49.00
C SER A 96 -5.56 -4.64 -50.50
N ALA A 97 -4.72 -4.07 -51.37
CA ALA A 97 -4.82 -4.22 -52.82
C ALA A 97 -4.10 -5.47 -53.37
N LEU A 98 -3.36 -6.21 -52.54
CA LEU A 98 -2.63 -7.43 -52.95
C LEU A 98 -3.18 -8.73 -52.33
N ARG A 99 -4.40 -8.71 -51.78
CA ARG A 99 -5.15 -9.93 -51.41
C ARG A 99 -6.45 -10.05 -52.21
N GLY A 100 -6.33 -9.84 -53.51
CA GLY A 100 -7.27 -10.35 -54.50
C GLY A 100 -6.82 -11.72 -54.99
N VAL A 101 -6.85 -12.74 -54.13
CA VAL A 101 -6.81 -14.14 -54.60
C VAL A 101 -8.13 -14.79 -54.21
N ARG A 102 -8.88 -15.05 -55.27
CA ARG A 102 -10.15 -15.74 -55.40
C ARG A 102 -9.95 -17.19 -54.92
N GLU A 103 -10.22 -17.46 -53.64
CA GLU A 103 -10.36 -18.85 -53.17
C GLU A 103 -11.71 -19.40 -53.63
N THR A 104 -11.61 -20.36 -54.52
CA THR A 104 -12.69 -21.13 -55.13
C THR A 104 -13.44 -21.95 -54.09
N ARG A 105 -14.74 -22.08 -54.35
CA ARG A 105 -15.78 -22.64 -53.47
C ARG A 105 -15.85 -24.18 -53.55
N GLU A 106 -14.73 -24.90 -53.57
CA GLU A 106 -14.76 -26.36 -53.86
C GLU A 106 -14.10 -27.29 -52.83
N ASP A 107 -13.30 -26.83 -51.86
CA ASP A 107 -12.58 -27.74 -50.94
C ASP A 107 -13.18 -27.86 -49.51
N ARG A 108 -14.50 -27.75 -49.36
CA ARG A 108 -15.18 -27.96 -48.05
C ARG A 108 -15.91 -29.29 -47.89
N SER A 109 -15.71 -30.23 -48.82
CA SER A 109 -16.46 -31.50 -48.88
C SER A 109 -15.77 -32.69 -48.19
N ALA A 110 -14.52 -32.56 -47.72
CA ALA A 110 -13.70 -33.73 -47.36
C ALA A 110 -13.46 -34.01 -45.86
N LEU A 111 -14.14 -33.32 -44.93
CA LEU A 111 -13.93 -33.55 -43.48
C LEU A 111 -15.23 -33.75 -42.68
N ARG A 112 -16.19 -34.50 -43.26
CA ARG A 112 -17.28 -35.14 -42.51
C ARG A 112 -17.23 -36.65 -42.73
N GLY A 113 -16.54 -37.35 -41.84
CA GLY A 113 -16.52 -38.81 -41.86
C GLY A 113 -15.41 -39.43 -41.03
N ALA A 114 -15.42 -39.22 -39.71
CA ALA A 114 -14.71 -40.09 -38.77
C ALA A 114 -15.42 -40.05 -37.42
N ARG A 115 -16.49 -40.84 -37.34
CA ARG A 115 -17.15 -41.25 -36.09
C ARG A 115 -16.46 -42.54 -35.63
N GLU A 116 -16.43 -42.72 -34.31
CA GLU A 116 -16.43 -43.99 -33.58
C GLU A 116 -15.17 -44.46 -32.80
N THR A 117 -15.42 -44.51 -31.48
CA THR A 117 -15.09 -45.56 -30.51
C THR A 117 -13.64 -45.82 -30.10
N ARG A 118 -13.31 -45.43 -28.85
CA ARG A 118 -12.57 -46.32 -27.96
C ARG A 118 -12.84 -45.99 -26.49
N GLY A 119 -13.66 -46.84 -25.87
CA GLY A 119 -13.66 -47.04 -24.44
C GLY A 119 -12.44 -47.84 -23.99
N ASP A 120 -12.35 -47.99 -22.68
CA ASP A 120 -11.51 -48.92 -21.92
C ASP A 120 -10.02 -48.61 -21.81
N ARG A 121 -9.66 -47.99 -20.67
CA ARG A 121 -8.45 -48.35 -19.91
C ARG A 121 -8.58 -47.95 -18.44
N SER A 122 -9.39 -48.74 -17.74
CA SER A 122 -9.28 -48.96 -16.31
C SER A 122 -8.34 -50.14 -16.07
N ALA A 123 -7.60 -50.11 -14.96
CA ALA A 123 -6.81 -51.20 -14.34
C ALA A 123 -5.31 -51.31 -14.70
N LEU A 124 -4.47 -50.69 -13.85
CA LEU A 124 -3.26 -51.20 -13.18
C LEU A 124 -3.07 -50.27 -11.95
N ARG A 125 -3.38 -50.61 -10.68
CA ARG A 125 -2.70 -51.54 -9.73
C ARG A 125 -1.18 -51.51 -9.93
N GLY A 126 -0.32 -51.12 -9.00
CA GLY A 126 -0.38 -50.68 -7.60
C GLY A 126 1.09 -50.44 -7.15
N ASP A 127 1.27 -50.03 -5.88
CA ASP A 127 2.52 -49.89 -5.09
C ASP A 127 2.76 -48.43 -4.67
N ARG A 128 2.36 -48.00 -3.47
CA ARG A 128 2.91 -48.29 -2.12
C ARG A 128 4.33 -47.75 -1.97
N GLU A 129 4.43 -46.51 -1.51
CA GLU A 129 5.50 -46.16 -0.57
C GLU A 129 5.07 -45.05 0.39
N THR A 130 5.13 -45.42 1.66
CA THR A 130 4.98 -44.63 2.87
C THR A 130 5.96 -43.47 2.87
N ARG A 131 5.46 -42.23 2.99
CA ARG A 131 6.27 -41.12 3.49
C ARG A 131 5.46 -40.30 4.48
N GLU A 132 5.76 -40.56 5.75
CA GLU A 132 5.45 -39.73 6.90
C GLU A 132 5.75 -38.26 6.54
N ASN A 133 4.73 -37.41 6.57
CA ASN A 133 4.92 -35.98 6.46
C ASN A 133 4.23 -35.30 7.63
N TYR A 134 5.08 -34.83 8.53
CA TYR A 134 4.83 -34.11 9.76
C TYR A 134 3.77 -33.03 9.60
N GLY A 135 2.88 -32.95 10.59
CA GLY A 135 1.85 -31.93 10.70
C GLY A 135 2.46 -30.52 10.73
N LEU A 136 2.54 -29.89 9.56
CA LEU A 136 2.63 -28.45 9.45
C LEU A 136 1.21 -27.91 9.58
N GLN A 137 0.88 -27.52 10.80
CA GLN A 137 -0.28 -26.70 11.09
C GLN A 137 -0.17 -25.42 10.25
N GLN A 138 -0.88 -25.40 9.13
CA GLN A 138 -1.04 -24.24 8.26
C GLN A 138 -1.60 -23.11 9.12
N ARG A 139 -0.76 -22.14 9.47
CA ARG A 139 -1.21 -20.86 10.01
C ARG A 139 -1.90 -20.13 8.87
N ASP A 140 -3.21 -19.93 9.01
CA ASP A 140 -4.00 -19.13 8.09
C ASP A 140 -3.45 -17.69 8.05
N PRO A 141 -2.78 -17.24 6.96
CA PRO A 141 -2.22 -15.89 6.88
C PRO A 141 -3.31 -14.80 6.91
N VAL A 142 -4.56 -15.19 6.67
CA VAL A 142 -5.73 -14.30 6.70
C VAL A 142 -6.08 -13.87 8.13
N LYS A 143 -5.92 -14.75 9.13
CA LYS A 143 -6.26 -14.42 10.53
C LYS A 143 -5.25 -13.46 11.16
N ASP A 144 -3.97 -13.62 10.83
CA ASP A 144 -2.91 -12.72 11.29
C ASP A 144 -3.01 -11.33 10.63
N GLY A 145 -3.47 -11.25 9.37
CA GLY A 145 -3.71 -9.98 8.67
C GLY A 145 -4.85 -9.14 9.27
N ILE A 146 -5.95 -9.76 9.67
CA ILE A 146 -7.11 -9.08 10.28
C ILE A 146 -6.74 -8.45 11.62
N LEU A 147 -5.92 -9.12 12.43
CA LEU A 147 -5.46 -8.59 13.72
C LEU A 147 -4.55 -7.37 13.56
N ILE A 148 -3.70 -7.35 12.53
CA ILE A 148 -2.82 -6.20 12.24
C ILE A 148 -3.66 -5.00 11.80
N ILE A 149 -4.62 -5.20 10.89
CA ILE A 149 -5.51 -4.11 10.42
C ILE A 149 -6.34 -3.56 11.58
N GLY A 150 -6.88 -4.42 12.45
CA GLY A 150 -7.62 -4.00 13.64
C GLY A 150 -6.78 -3.15 14.60
N TYR A 151 -5.50 -3.50 14.79
CA TYR A 151 -4.55 -2.71 15.59
C TYR A 151 -4.27 -1.33 14.99
N PHE A 152 -4.10 -1.23 13.66
CA PHE A 152 -3.88 0.06 13.01
C PHE A 152 -5.11 0.97 13.06
N ILE A 153 -6.32 0.40 12.93
CA ILE A 153 -7.56 1.17 13.04
C ILE A 153 -7.73 1.71 14.47
N THR A 154 -7.53 0.86 15.48
CA THR A 154 -7.61 1.30 16.88
C THR A 154 -6.53 2.34 17.22
N LEU A 155 -5.30 2.16 16.74
CA LEU A 155 -4.23 3.14 16.89
C LEU A 155 -4.58 4.47 16.20
N PHE A 156 -5.15 4.43 14.99
CA PHE A 156 -5.54 5.62 14.24
C PHE A 156 -6.67 6.40 14.93
N VAL A 157 -7.67 5.71 15.48
CA VAL A 157 -8.74 6.33 16.24
C VAL A 157 -8.20 6.99 17.52
N VAL A 158 -7.33 6.29 18.26
CA VAL A 158 -6.69 6.85 19.46
C VAL A 158 -5.83 8.08 19.11
N LEU A 159 -5.02 8.01 18.04
CA LEU A 159 -4.21 9.13 17.58
C LEU A 159 -5.07 10.29 17.08
N SER A 160 -6.21 10.03 16.45
CA SER A 160 -7.14 11.09 15.99
C SER A 160 -7.81 11.80 17.16
N VAL A 161 -8.22 11.06 18.19
CA VAL A 161 -8.77 11.63 19.44
C VAL A 161 -7.71 12.43 20.19
N LEU A 162 -6.48 11.92 20.28
CA LEU A 162 -5.35 12.64 20.87
C LEU A 162 -5.00 13.89 20.07
N ARG A 163 -4.99 13.82 18.73
CA ARG A 163 -4.75 14.99 17.87
C ARG A 163 -5.81 16.06 18.10
N ASN A 164 -7.08 15.67 18.21
CA ASN A 164 -8.18 16.61 18.42
C ASN A 164 -8.14 17.26 19.82
N GLN A 165 -7.74 16.50 20.84
CA GLN A 165 -7.55 17.02 22.22
C GLN A 165 -6.32 17.95 22.32
N VAL A 166 -5.23 17.62 21.65
CA VAL A 166 -4.02 18.46 21.63
C VAL A 166 -4.23 19.75 20.83
N PHE A 167 -5.12 19.75 19.83
CA PHE A 167 -5.40 20.94 19.03
C PHE A 167 -6.11 22.08 19.79
N GLN A 168 -6.71 21.80 20.96
CA GLN A 168 -7.32 22.85 21.79
C GLN A 168 -6.31 23.61 22.67
N HIS A 169 -5.02 23.28 22.64
CA HIS A 169 -3.97 23.92 23.43
C HIS A 169 -2.81 24.51 22.59
N VAL A 170 -3.01 24.72 21.28
CA VAL A 170 -1.92 25.00 20.31
C VAL A 170 -1.32 26.40 20.44
N ASP A 171 -1.92 27.33 21.17
CA ASP A 171 -1.34 28.67 21.38
C ASP A 171 -0.04 28.65 22.22
N TRP A 172 0.27 27.54 22.92
CA TRP A 172 1.49 27.43 23.72
C TRP A 172 2.64 26.69 23.03
N ILE A 173 2.38 25.92 21.96
CA ILE A 173 3.38 25.02 21.34
C ILE A 173 4.18 25.71 20.22
N SER A 174 3.67 26.81 19.66
CA SER A 174 4.36 27.59 18.62
C SER A 174 5.72 28.14 19.10
N GLY A 175 5.91 28.37 20.40
CA GLY A 175 7.19 28.77 20.99
C GLY A 175 8.25 27.66 21.08
N ILE A 176 7.85 26.37 21.05
CA ILE A 176 8.77 25.23 21.21
C ILE A 176 9.32 24.74 19.85
N LEU A 177 8.62 25.03 18.75
CA LEU A 177 9.01 24.55 17.42
C LEU A 177 10.19 25.32 16.80
N VAL A 178 10.50 26.52 17.28
CA VAL A 178 11.65 27.30 16.82
C VAL A 178 12.97 26.78 17.42
N THR A 179 12.94 26.17 18.60
CA THR A 179 14.13 25.54 19.23
C THR A 179 14.40 24.12 18.74
N ALA A 180 13.41 23.43 18.16
CA ALA A 180 13.54 22.04 17.71
C ALA A 180 14.37 21.86 16.41
N ARG A 181 14.63 22.93 15.64
CA ARG A 181 15.36 22.83 14.37
C ARG A 181 16.88 22.77 14.53
N VAL A 182 17.42 23.35 15.60
CA VAL A 182 18.86 23.34 15.92
C VAL A 182 19.29 22.02 16.60
N PHE A 183 18.35 21.26 17.14
CA PHE A 183 18.63 20.03 17.90
C PHE A 183 18.81 18.76 17.05
N ARG A 184 18.54 18.85 15.73
CA ARG A 184 18.45 17.68 14.85
C ARG A 184 19.81 17.09 14.45
N ASP A 185 20.88 17.89 14.42
CA ASP A 185 22.18 17.45 13.92
C ASP A 185 23.12 16.89 15.02
N VAL A 186 22.68 16.90 16.29
CA VAL A 186 23.49 16.44 17.44
C VAL A 186 23.03 15.05 17.97
N PHE A 187 21.92 14.51 17.48
CA PHE A 187 21.12 13.53 18.23
C PHE A 187 21.11 12.07 17.76
N ASP A 188 22.12 11.59 17.02
CA ASP A 188 22.14 10.18 16.55
C ASP A 188 22.64 9.14 17.58
N GLY A 189 23.15 9.57 18.73
CA GLY A 189 23.58 8.66 19.82
C GLY A 189 22.64 8.55 21.02
N MET A 190 21.72 9.52 21.20
CA MET A 190 20.93 9.68 22.45
C MET A 190 19.54 9.04 22.40
N ILE A 191 19.09 8.55 21.24
CA ILE A 191 17.71 8.08 21.00
C ILE A 191 17.34 6.94 21.95
N PHE A 192 18.24 6.01 22.25
CA PHE A 192 17.89 4.86 23.09
C PHE A 192 17.73 5.22 24.57
N ARG A 193 18.57 6.11 25.10
CA ARG A 193 18.47 6.57 26.51
C ARG A 193 17.35 7.59 26.70
N GLY A 194 17.13 8.46 25.71
CA GLY A 194 16.02 9.40 25.70
C GLY A 194 14.67 8.70 25.63
N LEU A 195 14.51 7.73 24.74
CA LEU A 195 13.29 6.93 24.64
C LEU A 195 13.05 6.06 25.87
N LEU A 196 14.08 5.46 26.47
CA LEU A 196 13.91 4.70 27.71
C LEU A 196 13.48 5.62 28.86
N SER A 197 14.03 6.84 28.93
CA SER A 197 13.60 7.84 29.93
C SER A 197 12.15 8.29 29.70
N LEU A 198 11.76 8.54 28.45
CA LEU A 198 10.38 8.90 28.08
C LEU A 198 9.39 7.74 28.31
N MET A 199 9.80 6.51 28.07
CA MET A 199 8.93 5.33 28.20
C MET A 199 8.84 4.83 29.64
N VAL A 200 9.86 5.06 30.48
CA VAL A 200 9.92 4.50 31.84
C VAL A 200 9.80 5.59 32.91
N VAL A 201 10.58 6.66 32.82
CA VAL A 201 10.64 7.69 33.87
C VAL A 201 9.40 8.60 33.81
N TYR A 202 8.95 8.94 32.60
CA TYR A 202 7.82 9.85 32.42
C TYR A 202 6.50 9.29 32.96
N PRO A 203 6.11 8.02 32.69
CA PRO A 203 4.90 7.43 33.28
C PRO A 203 4.98 7.33 34.80
N ILE A 204 6.16 7.02 35.35
CA ILE A 204 6.36 6.95 36.81
C ILE A 204 6.15 8.31 37.46
N ARG A 205 6.66 9.40 36.86
CA ARG A 205 6.44 10.76 37.37
C ARG A 205 4.98 11.19 37.26
N ILE A 206 4.29 10.84 36.17
CA ILE A 206 2.85 11.10 36.02
C ILE A 206 2.06 10.34 37.10
N LEU A 207 2.37 9.06 37.31
CA LEU A 207 1.71 8.23 38.34
C LEU A 207 1.99 8.77 39.75
N HIS A 208 3.21 9.20 40.04
CA HIS A 208 3.57 9.79 41.32
C HIS A 208 2.84 11.12 41.56
N TRP A 209 2.85 12.03 40.58
CA TRP A 209 2.14 13.30 40.66
C TRP A 209 0.63 13.08 40.83
N ALA A 210 0.05 12.16 40.07
CA ALA A 210 -1.37 11.86 40.15
C ALA A 210 -1.74 11.19 41.48
N ARG A 211 -0.88 10.33 42.05
CA ARG A 211 -1.08 9.73 43.37
C ARG A 211 -1.12 10.80 44.47
N VAL A 212 -0.22 11.79 44.41
CA VAL A 212 -0.15 12.87 45.41
C VAL A 212 -1.36 13.81 45.32
N ASN A 213 -1.84 14.08 44.10
CA ASN A 213 -2.92 15.04 43.86
C ASN A 213 -4.30 14.39 43.65
N PHE A 214 -4.43 13.07 43.82
CA PHE A 214 -5.64 12.31 43.48
C PHE A 214 -6.91 12.83 44.17
N SER A 215 -6.79 13.26 45.43
CA SER A 215 -7.90 13.79 46.22
C SER A 215 -8.38 15.17 45.77
N GLN A 216 -7.57 15.92 45.02
CA GLN A 216 -7.89 17.27 44.55
C GLN A 216 -8.43 17.30 43.11
N LEU A 217 -8.47 16.16 42.40
CA LEU A 217 -9.01 16.08 41.04
C LEU A 217 -10.54 16.12 41.03
N SER A 218 -11.10 16.87 40.09
CA SER A 218 -12.53 16.85 39.77
C SER A 218 -13.00 15.45 39.35
N VAL A 219 -14.32 15.22 39.30
CA VAL A 219 -14.90 13.94 38.83
C VAL A 219 -14.42 13.60 37.41
N GLU A 220 -14.35 14.60 36.54
CA GLU A 220 -13.83 14.45 35.16
C GLU A 220 -12.34 14.11 35.15
N GLY A 221 -11.55 14.74 36.01
CA GLY A 221 -10.12 14.43 36.18
C GLY A 221 -9.88 12.98 36.61
N ARG A 222 -10.76 12.43 37.46
CA ARG A 222 -10.68 11.01 37.89
C ARG A 222 -11.02 10.03 36.75
N MET A 223 -11.94 10.40 35.86
CA MET A 223 -12.26 9.61 34.66
C MET A 223 -11.12 9.61 33.64
N LEU A 224 -10.49 10.77 33.39
CA LEU A 224 -9.31 10.82 32.53
C LEU A 224 -8.14 10.03 33.11
N TYR A 225 -7.93 10.11 34.42
CA TYR A 225 -6.89 9.35 35.11
C TYR A 225 -7.09 7.83 34.97
N SER A 226 -8.32 7.33 35.09
CA SER A 226 -8.59 5.89 34.93
C SER A 226 -8.32 5.40 33.50
N VAL A 227 -8.64 6.21 32.48
CA VAL A 227 -8.33 5.93 31.08
C VAL A 227 -6.83 5.91 30.82
N VAL A 228 -6.08 6.88 31.38
CA VAL A 228 -4.62 6.92 31.25
C VAL A 228 -3.98 5.70 31.94
N LEU A 229 -4.46 5.34 33.13
CA LEU A 229 -3.98 4.17 33.86
C LEU A 229 -4.24 2.86 33.08
N LEU A 230 -5.42 2.73 32.47
CA LEU A 230 -5.77 1.58 31.63
C LEU A 230 -4.84 1.47 30.42
N ASN A 231 -4.57 2.59 29.74
CA ASN A 231 -3.64 2.63 28.61
C ASN A 231 -2.21 2.24 29.02
N LEU A 232 -1.73 2.71 30.18
CA LEU A 232 -0.40 2.33 30.69
C LEU A 232 -0.33 0.83 31.01
N LEU A 233 -1.38 0.24 31.57
CA LEU A 233 -1.47 -1.21 31.79
C LEU A 233 -1.46 -2.00 30.48
N LEU A 234 -2.18 -1.53 29.46
CA LEU A 234 -2.19 -2.14 28.13
C LEU A 234 -0.80 -2.09 27.47
N ILE A 235 -0.11 -0.94 27.54
CA ILE A 235 1.26 -0.80 27.01
C ILE A 235 2.23 -1.73 27.76
N GLY A 236 2.11 -1.81 29.08
CA GLY A 236 2.94 -2.70 29.92
C GLY A 236 2.74 -4.18 29.58
N THR A 237 1.49 -4.64 29.48
CA THR A 237 1.18 -6.03 29.10
C THR A 237 1.64 -6.36 27.69
N PHE A 238 1.45 -5.45 26.73
CA PHE A 238 1.92 -5.63 25.36
C PHE A 238 3.45 -5.73 25.27
N SER A 239 4.16 -4.85 25.99
CA SER A 239 5.62 -4.88 26.09
C SER A 239 6.13 -6.19 26.69
N HIS A 240 5.46 -6.69 27.73
CA HIS A 240 5.78 -7.98 28.35
C HIS A 240 5.57 -9.16 27.38
N ILE A 241 4.47 -9.16 26.60
CA ILE A 241 4.21 -10.17 25.57
C ILE A 241 5.29 -10.15 24.48
N LEU A 242 5.69 -8.95 24.02
CA LEU A 242 6.76 -8.79 23.02
C LEU A 242 8.10 -9.31 23.54
N LEU A 243 8.49 -8.95 24.77
CA LEU A 243 9.70 -9.47 25.42
C LEU A 243 9.68 -11.00 25.51
N HIS A 244 8.54 -11.58 25.91
CA HIS A 244 8.38 -13.03 25.97
C HIS A 244 8.54 -13.68 24.57
N LYS A 245 7.99 -13.06 23.53
CA LYS A 245 8.09 -13.56 22.15
C LYS A 245 9.53 -13.51 21.63
N MET A 246 10.26 -12.43 21.93
CA MET A 246 11.68 -12.31 21.58
C MET A 246 12.54 -13.34 22.31
N ALA A 247 12.29 -13.58 23.61
CA ALA A 247 13.00 -14.59 24.39
C ALA A 247 12.80 -16.03 23.87
N ARG A 248 11.60 -16.37 23.36
CA ARG A 248 11.32 -17.70 22.77
C ARG A 248 11.89 -17.86 21.36
N GLY A 249 12.04 -16.79 20.58
CA GLY A 249 12.53 -16.83 19.20
C GLY A 249 14.01 -17.21 19.06
N GLY A 250 14.85 -16.85 20.05
CA GLY A 250 16.30 -17.08 19.99
C GLY A 250 16.74 -18.54 20.14
N LYS A 251 15.95 -19.40 20.80
CA LYS A 251 16.35 -20.79 21.07
C LYS A 251 16.23 -21.74 19.87
N LYS A 252 15.42 -21.43 18.85
CA LYS A 252 15.20 -22.35 17.72
C LYS A 252 16.28 -22.33 16.62
N ARG A 253 17.22 -21.37 16.63
CA ARG A 253 18.26 -21.28 15.60
C ARG A 253 19.55 -22.06 15.91
N LYS A 254 19.79 -22.48 17.16
CA LYS A 254 21.03 -23.20 17.53
C LYS A 254 21.00 -24.73 17.35
N ALA A 255 19.88 -25.33 16.96
CA ALA A 255 19.75 -26.79 16.88
C ALA A 255 19.90 -27.37 15.45
N LYS A 256 20.21 -26.57 14.42
CA LYS A 256 20.21 -27.03 13.02
C LYS A 256 21.53 -26.88 12.25
N GLY A 257 22.65 -26.59 12.94
CA GLY A 257 23.94 -26.27 12.31
C GLY A 257 25.13 -27.14 12.72
N GLY A 258 24.91 -28.34 13.27
CA GLY A 258 26.01 -29.21 13.71
C GLY A 258 25.79 -30.67 13.33
N ASN A 259 25.92 -30.99 12.05
CA ASN A 259 26.22 -32.34 11.54
C ASN A 259 26.45 -32.21 10.03
N GLY A 260 27.70 -32.10 9.61
CA GLY A 260 28.00 -31.93 8.18
C GLY A 260 29.45 -32.18 7.77
N ASP A 261 30.43 -32.02 8.66
CA ASP A 261 31.85 -32.07 8.29
C ASP A 261 32.61 -33.15 9.09
N GLU A 262 32.23 -34.42 8.93
CA GLU A 262 33.09 -35.53 9.34
C GLU A 262 32.79 -36.75 8.46
N ILE A 263 33.46 -36.84 7.31
CA ILE A 263 33.87 -38.06 6.58
C ILE A 263 34.65 -37.57 5.36
N GLN A 264 35.99 -37.70 5.41
CA GLN A 264 36.88 -38.09 4.31
C GLN A 264 38.33 -37.85 4.73
N ARG A 265 38.90 -38.79 5.49
CA ARG A 265 40.37 -38.95 5.60
C ARG A 265 40.74 -40.37 6.02
N SER A 266 40.68 -41.30 5.06
CA SER A 266 41.41 -42.56 5.14
C SER A 266 41.45 -43.20 3.75
N GLU A 267 42.49 -42.87 2.97
CA GLU A 267 42.97 -43.68 1.85
C GLU A 267 44.34 -43.13 1.43
N SER A 268 45.39 -43.66 2.08
CA SER A 268 46.77 -43.76 1.59
C SER A 268 47.59 -44.57 2.59
#